data_AF-A0A9E5F5D4-F1
#
_entry.id   AF-A0A9E5F5D4-F1
#
_cell.length_a   1.000
_cell.length_b   1.000
_cell.length_c   1.000
_cell.angle_alpha   90.00
_cell.angle_beta   90.00
_cell.angle_gamma   90.00
#
_symmetry.space_group_name_H-M   'P 1'
#
loop_
_entity.id
_entity.type
_entity.pdbx_description
1 polymer ?
#
loop_
_entity_poly.entity_id
_entity_poly.type
_entity_poly.pdbx_seq_one_letter_code
_entity_poly.pdbx_strand_id
1 'polypeptide(L)'
;AHIARATLEGVAFQVDELLSAMKKDSNRKLSHLKVDGGAAENAFLMQFQADLSHVPVIRSQIIETTALGAALQAGLGIGFWSDLDEVAKKWKTDRTFQPQMSAVERKNKIQRWEKAIKALKVLV
;
A
#
# COMPACT_ATOMS: atom_id res chain seq x y z
N ALA A 1 13.64 14.47 -14.81
CA ALA A 1 13.22 13.36 -13.92
C ALA A 1 12.01 13.68 -13.00
N HIS A 2 11.39 14.87 -13.05
CA HIS A 2 10.29 15.21 -12.13
C HIS A 2 8.94 14.56 -12.45
N ILE A 3 8.63 14.29 -13.72
CA ILE A 3 7.34 13.69 -14.12
C ILE A 3 7.21 12.26 -13.60
N ALA A 4 8.22 11.40 -13.80
CA ALA A 4 8.21 10.02 -13.29
C ALA A 4 8.03 9.98 -11.76
N ARG A 5 8.71 10.88 -11.04
CA ARG A 5 8.53 11.04 -9.60
C ARG A 5 7.09 11.44 -9.26
N ALA A 6 6.54 12.46 -9.90
CA ALA A 6 5.18 12.92 -9.68
C ALA A 6 4.14 11.83 -9.99
N THR A 7 4.38 10.97 -10.98
CA THR A 7 3.54 9.81 -11.28
C THR A 7 3.52 8.82 -10.12
N LEU A 8 4.68 8.44 -9.59
CA LEU A 8 4.76 7.54 -8.43
C LEU A 8 4.14 8.16 -7.17
N GLU A 9 4.42 9.45 -6.91
CA GLU A 9 3.80 10.17 -5.80
C GLU A 9 2.27 10.22 -5.96
N GLY A 10 1.76 10.39 -7.18
CA GLY A 10 0.34 10.33 -7.52
C GLY A 10 -0.33 9.01 -7.15
N VAL A 11 0.32 7.87 -7.44
CA VAL A 11 -0.16 6.54 -7.02
C VAL A 11 -0.32 6.50 -5.50
N ALA A 12 0.70 6.97 -4.76
CA ALA A 12 0.66 6.93 -3.30
C ALA A 12 -0.41 7.85 -2.69
N PHE A 13 -0.65 9.01 -3.29
CA PHE A 13 -1.74 9.91 -2.86
C PHE A 13 -3.11 9.27 -3.06
N GLN A 14 -3.36 8.64 -4.22
CA GLN A 14 -4.63 7.94 -4.48
C GLN A 14 -4.87 6.80 -3.49
N VAL A 15 -3.81 6.06 -3.14
CA VAL A 15 -3.89 5.02 -2.10
C VAL A 15 -4.18 5.64 -0.72
N ASP A 16 -3.54 6.75 -0.35
CA ASP A 16 -3.79 7.43 0.94
C ASP A 16 -5.23 7.96 1.06
N GLU A 17 -5.82 8.45 -0.03
CA GLU A 17 -7.23 8.83 -0.09
C GLU A 17 -8.15 7.62 0.15
N LEU A 18 -7.86 6.47 -0.47
CA LEU A 18 -8.59 5.22 -0.25
C LEU A 18 -8.47 4.74 1.21
N LEU A 19 -7.26 4.74 1.78
CA LEU A 19 -7.04 4.37 3.17
C LEU A 19 -7.79 5.30 4.14
N SER A 20 -7.84 6.59 3.82
CA SER A 20 -8.59 7.59 4.58
C SER A 20 -10.10 7.33 4.54
N ALA A 21 -10.63 6.88 3.41
CA ALA A 21 -12.04 6.44 3.29
C ALA A 21 -12.30 5.16 4.10
N MET A 22 -11.47 4.12 3.92
CA MET A 22 -11.58 2.86 4.67
C MET A 22 -11.55 3.05 6.19
N LYS A 23 -10.73 3.99 6.67
CA LYS A 23 -10.66 4.34 8.09
C LYS A 23 -11.96 4.94 8.61
N LYS A 24 -12.63 5.79 7.82
CA LYS A 24 -13.92 6.39 8.17
C LYS A 24 -15.01 5.33 8.24
N ASP A 25 -15.04 4.42 7.27
CA ASP A 25 -16.09 3.41 7.17
C ASP A 25 -15.94 2.29 8.21
N SER A 26 -14.71 1.87 8.51
CA SER A 26 -14.44 0.79 9.46
C SER A 26 -14.38 1.23 10.93
N ASN A 27 -14.24 2.54 11.19
CA ASN A 27 -13.94 3.12 12.50
C ASN A 27 -12.70 2.48 13.19
N ARG A 28 -11.76 1.96 12.41
CA ARG A 28 -10.53 1.32 12.90
C ARG A 28 -9.30 2.12 12.49
N LYS A 29 -8.30 2.17 13.37
CA LYS A 29 -7.00 2.76 13.05
C LYS A 29 -6.16 1.75 12.27
N LEU A 30 -5.61 2.18 11.14
CA LEU A 30 -4.59 1.43 10.41
C LEU A 30 -3.30 1.42 11.23
N SER A 31 -2.73 0.24 11.51
CA SER A 31 -1.48 0.11 12.27
C SER A 31 -0.27 -0.14 11.38
N HIS A 32 -0.48 -0.72 10.20
CA HIS A 32 0.51 -0.98 9.15
C HIS A 32 -0.23 -1.31 7.84
N LEU A 33 0.48 -1.25 6.72
CA LEU A 33 -0.01 -1.62 5.40
C LEU A 33 0.85 -2.76 4.86
N LYS A 34 0.25 -3.92 4.56
CA LYS A 34 0.94 -4.99 3.79
C LYS A 34 0.76 -4.72 2.31
N VAL A 35 1.84 -4.87 1.54
CA VAL A 35 1.87 -4.54 0.10
C VAL A 35 2.52 -5.65 -0.72
N ASP A 36 2.06 -5.75 -1.96
CA ASP A 36 2.49 -6.72 -2.97
C ASP A 36 2.26 -6.15 -4.40
N GLY A 37 2.48 -6.97 -5.42
CA GLY A 37 2.39 -6.60 -6.83
C GLY A 37 3.63 -5.85 -7.34
N GLY A 38 3.80 -5.82 -8.67
CA GLY A 38 5.03 -5.28 -9.29
C GLY A 38 5.37 -3.84 -8.90
N ALA A 39 4.39 -3.00 -8.60
CA ALA A 39 4.63 -1.64 -8.11
C ALA A 39 5.35 -1.60 -6.74
N ALA A 40 5.13 -2.62 -5.89
CA ALA A 40 5.75 -2.70 -4.57
C ALA A 40 7.26 -2.98 -4.64
N GLU A 41 7.79 -3.43 -5.78
CA GLU A 41 9.25 -3.54 -5.97
C GLU A 41 9.94 -2.18 -5.90
N ASN A 42 9.24 -1.11 -6.26
CA ASN A 42 9.79 0.24 -6.25
C ASN A 42 9.94 0.78 -4.80
N ALA A 43 11.16 0.73 -4.29
CA ALA A 43 11.48 1.17 -2.93
C ALA A 43 11.18 2.66 -2.66
N PHE A 44 11.26 3.52 -3.69
CA PHE A 44 10.88 4.93 -3.55
C PHE A 44 9.38 5.07 -3.31
N LEU A 45 8.55 4.38 -4.10
CA LEU A 45 7.09 4.38 -3.94
C LEU A 45 6.71 3.85 -2.55
N MET A 46 7.32 2.76 -2.10
CA MET A 46 7.03 2.17 -0.78
C MET A 46 7.42 3.10 0.38
N GLN A 47 8.58 3.74 0.30
CA GLN A 47 8.99 4.72 1.31
C GLN A 47 8.03 5.92 1.33
N PHE A 48 7.70 6.47 0.16
CA PHE A 48 6.79 7.60 0.07
C PHE A 48 5.36 7.25 0.52
N GLN A 49 4.91 6.00 0.30
CA GLN A 49 3.64 5.51 0.83
C GLN A 49 3.67 5.39 2.36
N ALA A 50 4.76 4.91 2.97
CA ALA A 50 4.91 4.85 4.42
C ALA A 50 4.90 6.26 5.03
N ASP A 51 5.59 7.19 4.39
CA ASP A 51 5.61 8.60 4.77
C ASP A 51 4.22 9.25 4.69
N LEU A 52 3.49 9.02 3.58
CA LEU A 52 2.15 9.58 3.37
C LEU A 52 1.10 8.94 4.26
N SER A 53 1.08 7.62 4.41
CA SER A 53 0.10 6.93 5.27
C SER A 53 0.43 7.06 6.76
N HIS A 54 1.66 7.44 7.08
CA HIS A 54 2.19 7.58 8.44
C HIS A 54 2.03 6.29 9.27
N VAL A 55 2.15 5.15 8.60
CA VAL A 55 2.19 3.81 9.19
C VAL A 55 3.29 2.98 8.49
N PRO A 56 3.82 1.92 9.12
CA PRO A 56 4.76 1.03 8.47
C PRO A 56 4.16 0.37 7.22
N VAL A 57 4.91 0.37 6.13
CA VAL A 57 4.57 -0.39 4.91
C VAL A 57 5.43 -1.64 4.87
N ILE A 58 4.81 -2.82 4.80
CA ILE A 58 5.47 -4.12 4.89
C ILE A 58 5.31 -4.84 3.56
N ARG A 59 6.41 -4.94 2.82
CA ARG A 59 6.46 -5.62 1.54
C ARG A 59 6.63 -7.12 1.72
N SER A 60 5.78 -7.88 1.02
CA SER A 60 5.87 -9.33 0.96
C SER A 60 7.14 -9.79 0.23
N GLN A 61 7.73 -10.91 0.68
CA GLN A 61 8.81 -11.60 -0.03
C GLN A 61 8.34 -12.20 -1.36
N ILE A 62 7.09 -12.62 -1.44
CA ILE A 62 6.45 -13.08 -2.68
C ILE A 62 5.66 -11.90 -3.21
N ILE A 63 6.11 -11.31 -4.32
CA ILE A 63 5.45 -10.15 -4.95
C ILE A 63 4.13 -10.55 -5.60
N GLU A 64 4.07 -11.74 -6.21
CA GLU A 64 2.88 -12.26 -6.89
C GLU A 64 1.91 -12.94 -5.91
N THR A 65 1.43 -12.20 -4.90
CA THR A 65 0.50 -12.72 -3.89
C THR A 65 -0.86 -13.11 -4.47
N THR A 66 -1.26 -12.52 -5.60
CA THR A 66 -2.49 -12.90 -6.30
C THR A 66 -2.41 -14.35 -6.79
N ALA A 67 -1.33 -14.71 -7.47
CA ALA A 67 -1.10 -16.09 -7.90
C ALA A 67 -0.93 -17.04 -6.70
N LEU A 68 -0.20 -16.59 -5.67
CA LEU A 68 -0.05 -17.34 -4.43
C LEU A 68 -1.42 -17.63 -3.79
N GLY A 69 -2.30 -16.64 -3.68
CA GLY A 69 -3.63 -16.79 -3.09
C GLY A 69 -4.48 -17.85 -3.81
N ALA A 70 -4.49 -17.82 -5.15
CA ALA A 70 -5.18 -18.82 -5.96
C ALA A 70 -4.60 -20.23 -5.73
N ALA A 71 -3.27 -20.35 -5.72
CA ALA A 71 -2.60 -21.62 -5.44
C ALA A 71 -2.97 -22.14 -4.05
N LEU A 72 -2.86 -21.29 -3.01
CA LEU A 72 -3.18 -21.59 -1.62
C LEU A 72 -4.63 -22.09 -1.46
N GLN A 73 -5.58 -21.41 -2.09
CA GLN A 73 -6.99 -21.80 -2.05
C GLN A 73 -7.22 -23.16 -2.73
N ALA A 74 -6.64 -23.39 -3.90
CA ALA A 74 -6.79 -24.65 -4.62
C ALA A 74 -6.19 -25.83 -3.83
N GLY A 75 -4.99 -25.66 -3.29
CA GLY A 75 -4.34 -26.72 -2.52
C GLY A 75 -5.02 -27.02 -1.18
N LEU A 76 -5.69 -26.05 -0.54
CA LEU A 76 -6.57 -26.34 0.59
C LEU A 76 -7.76 -27.21 0.15
N GLY A 77 -8.35 -26.89 -1.01
CA GLY A 77 -9.50 -27.64 -1.55
C GLY A 77 -9.20 -29.10 -1.88
N ILE A 78 -7.95 -29.42 -2.26
CA ILE A 78 -7.52 -30.79 -2.57
C ILE A 78 -6.75 -31.48 -1.43
N GLY A 79 -6.63 -30.83 -0.26
CA GLY A 79 -5.88 -31.38 0.89
C GLY A 79 -4.37 -31.41 0.72
N PHE A 80 -3.80 -30.60 -0.19
CA PHE A 80 -2.35 -30.41 -0.31
C PHE A 80 -1.78 -29.65 0.89
N TRP A 81 -2.54 -28.70 1.44
CA TRP A 81 -2.28 -28.13 2.76
C TRP A 81 -3.36 -28.55 3.75
N SER A 82 -2.96 -28.64 5.00
CA SER A 82 -3.74 -29.20 6.09
C SER A 82 -4.80 -28.22 6.59
N ASP A 83 -4.44 -26.94 6.72
CA ASP A 83 -5.28 -25.89 7.28
C ASP A 83 -4.79 -24.47 6.92
N LEU A 84 -5.55 -23.46 7.37
CA LEU A 84 -5.22 -22.05 7.17
C LEU A 84 -3.96 -21.61 7.95
N ASP A 85 -3.58 -22.29 9.03
CA ASP A 85 -2.39 -21.96 9.81
C ASP A 85 -1.11 -22.38 9.07
N GLU A 86 -1.14 -23.52 8.39
CA GLU A 86 -0.06 -23.97 7.50
C GLU A 86 0.14 -22.97 6.34
N VAL A 87 -0.96 -22.49 5.78
CA VAL A 87 -0.96 -21.51 4.70
C VAL A 87 -0.48 -20.12 5.17
N ALA A 88 -0.91 -19.67 6.35
CA ALA A 88 -0.50 -18.38 6.91
C ALA A 88 1.02 -18.27 7.09
N LYS A 89 1.70 -19.39 7.40
CA LYS A 89 3.17 -19.45 7.54
C LYS A 89 3.93 -19.22 6.24
N LYS A 90 3.26 -19.23 5.08
CA LYS A 90 3.89 -18.97 3.78
C LYS A 90 4.12 -17.49 3.52
N TRP A 91 3.34 -16.60 4.15
CA TRP A 91 3.57 -15.17 4.03
C TRP A 91 4.80 -14.76 4.83
N LYS A 92 5.77 -14.13 4.17
CA LYS A 92 7.02 -13.66 4.78
C LYS A 92 7.26 -12.21 4.39
N THR A 93 7.81 -11.46 5.33
CA THR A 93 8.26 -10.09 5.08
C THR A 93 9.58 -10.12 4.33
N ASP A 94 9.70 -9.31 3.27
CA ASP A 94 10.98 -8.94 2.67
C ASP A 94 11.53 -7.69 3.35
N ARG A 95 10.77 -6.59 3.31
CA ARG A 95 11.21 -5.30 3.85
C ARG A 95 10.07 -4.53 4.49
N THR A 96 10.38 -3.86 5.60
CA THR A 96 9.50 -2.87 6.22
C THR A 96 10.06 -1.47 5.99
N PHE A 97 9.20 -0.57 5.50
CA PHE A 97 9.47 0.84 5.33
C PHE A 97 8.80 1.60 6.47
N GLN A 98 9.61 2.32 7.25
CA GLN A 98 9.13 3.12 8.38
C GLN A 98 8.87 4.56 7.91
N PRO A 99 7.84 5.25 8.44
CA PRO A 99 7.62 6.66 8.16
C PRO A 99 8.83 7.50 8.60
N GLN A 100 9.32 8.35 7.70
CA GLN A 100 10.44 9.27 7.92
C GLN A 100 10.05 10.73 7.69
N MET A 101 8.96 10.98 6.95
CA MET A 101 8.45 12.33 6.68
C MET A 101 7.80 12.96 7.91
N SER A 102 8.11 14.24 8.16
CA SER A 102 7.49 15.00 9.24
C SER A 102 5.98 15.21 9.00
N ALA A 103 5.21 15.33 10.08
CA ALA A 103 3.77 15.59 9.99
C ALA A 103 3.45 16.90 9.24
N VAL A 104 4.31 17.93 9.37
CA VAL A 104 4.15 19.22 8.68
C VAL A 104 4.34 19.06 7.18
N GLU A 105 5.42 18.38 6.76
CA GLU A 105 5.68 18.12 5.35
C GLU A 105 4.58 17.27 4.72
N ARG A 106 4.17 16.19 5.40
CA ARG A 106 3.07 15.32 4.99
C ARG A 106 1.79 16.12 4.74
N LYS A 107 1.40 16.97 5.69
CA LYS A 107 0.20 17.82 5.57
C LYS A 107 0.29 18.75 4.36
N ASN A 108 1.43 19.41 4.16
CA ASN A 108 1.62 20.30 3.02
C ASN A 108 1.53 19.57 1.68
N LYS A 109 2.07 18.36 1.58
CA LYS A 109 1.99 17.53 0.37
C LYS A 109 0.55 17.12 0.06
N ILE A 110 -0.20 16.64 1.06
CA ILE A 110 -1.61 16.26 0.91
C ILE A 110 -2.46 17.47 0.46
N GLN A 111 -2.28 18.64 1.08
CA GLN A 111 -3.02 19.85 0.69
C GLN A 111 -2.75 20.26 -0.77
N ARG A 112 -1.50 20.10 -1.23
CA ARG A 112 -1.14 20.39 -2.63
C ARG A 112 -1.77 19.39 -3.60
N TRP A 113 -1.82 18.11 -3.22
CA TRP A 113 -2.52 17.07 -3.97
C TRP A 113 -4.01 17.37 -4.10
N GLU A 114 -4.69 17.64 -2.97
CA GLU A 114 -6.12 17.98 -2.94
C GLU A 114 -6.43 19.19 -3.83
N LYS A 115 -5.57 20.23 -3.79
CA LYS A 115 -5.68 21.40 -4.68
C LYS A 115 -5.57 21.01 -6.16
N ALA A 116 -4.64 20.11 -6.51
CA ALA A 116 -4.46 19.64 -7.88
C ALA A 116 -5.68 18.83 -8.37
N ILE A 117 -6.17 17.88 -7.56
CA ILE A 117 -7.38 17.11 -7.88
C ILE A 117 -8.61 18.00 -8.02
N LYS A 118 -8.77 18.99 -7.14
CA LYS A 118 -9.89 19.95 -7.23
C LYS A 118 -9.85 20.74 -8.55
N ALA A 119 -8.67 21.14 -9.01
CA ALA A 119 -8.52 21.83 -10.29
C ALA A 119 -8.91 20.94 -11.48
N LEU A 120 -8.61 19.63 -11.41
CA LEU A 120 -8.98 18.67 -12.46
C LEU A 120 -10.49 18.40 -12.50
N LYS A 121 -11.16 18.36 -11.36
CA LYS A 121 -12.63 18.12 -11.28
C LYS A 121 -13.49 19.25 -11.87
N VAL A 122 -12.92 20.43 -12.14
CA VAL A 122 -13.64 21.53 -12.82
C VAL A 122 -13.58 21.38 -14.35
N LEU A 123 -12.70 20.51 -14.86
CA LEU A 123 -12.49 20.28 -16.29
C LEU A 123 -13.31 19.10 -16.83
N VAL A 124 -14.00 18.35 -15.97
CA VAL A 124 -14.82 17.18 -16.29
C VAL A 124 -16.26 17.48 -15.88
#